data_AF-A0A3M1PA74-F1
#
_entry.id   AF-A0A3M1PA74-F1
#
_cell.length_a   1.000
_cell.length_b   1.000
_cell.length_c   1.000
_cell.angle_alpha   90.00
_cell.angle_beta   90.00
_cell.angle_gamma   90.00
#
_symmetry.space_group_name_H-M   'P 1'
#
loop_
_entity.id
_entity.type
_entity.pdbx_description
1 polymer ?
#
loop_
_entity_poly.entity_id
_entity_poly.type
_entity_poly.pdbx_seq_one_letter_code
_entity_poly.pdbx_strand_id
1 'polypeptide(L)'
;MTKHDTEQMLRWLEGAMTPDERADWERRLAASPALRQDCERLRALRGTLRATVREDAREALRPFFTDRLMKHLQPPAAPRRDDIFAEALAALFRPVLVASMALILLLAAYNVTHGVEDAERSPAEAVLGLPPVTLTSAYELELSSAEINP
;
A
#
# COMPACT_ATOMS: atom_id res chain seq x y z
N MET A 1 -37.25 7.33 38.14
CA MET A 1 -36.42 6.09 38.13
C MET A 1 -35.09 6.44 38.77
N THR A 2 -34.72 5.80 39.87
CA THR A 2 -33.43 6.08 40.53
C THR A 2 -32.33 5.27 39.85
N LYS A 3 -31.06 5.71 39.99
CA LYS A 3 -29.89 4.97 39.46
C LYS A 3 -29.85 3.52 39.99
N HIS A 4 -30.29 3.33 41.24
CA HIS A 4 -30.36 2.04 41.89
C HIS A 4 -31.41 1.11 41.26
N ASP A 5 -32.57 1.65 40.87
CA ASP A 5 -33.62 0.86 40.20
C ASP A 5 -33.14 0.35 38.82
N THR A 6 -32.38 1.18 38.10
CA THR A 6 -31.80 0.79 36.81
C THR A 6 -30.79 -0.35 36.96
N GLU A 7 -29.94 -0.28 37.98
CA GLU A 7 -28.92 -1.30 38.25
C GLU A 7 -29.55 -2.64 38.66
N GLN A 8 -30.56 -2.61 39.52
CA GLN A 8 -31.33 -3.80 39.90
C GLN A 8 -32.08 -4.40 38.71
N MET A 9 -32.65 -3.56 37.84
CA MET A 9 -33.32 -4.01 36.62
C MET A 9 -32.36 -4.71 35.65
N LEU A 10 -31.14 -4.21 35.49
CA LEU A 10 -30.11 -4.86 34.66
C LEU A 10 -29.66 -6.20 35.24
N ARG A 11 -29.37 -6.27 36.55
CA ARG A 11 -29.02 -7.52 37.23
C ARG A 11 -30.14 -8.57 37.11
N TRP A 12 -31.40 -8.15 37.20
CA TRP A 12 -32.55 -9.03 37.01
C TRP A 12 -32.63 -9.57 35.58
N LEU A 13 -32.45 -8.70 34.56
CA LEU A 13 -32.45 -9.10 33.15
C LEU A 13 -31.30 -10.06 32.81
N GLU A 14 -30.14 -9.90 33.43
CA GLU A 14 -28.98 -10.76 33.27
C GLU A 14 -29.10 -12.08 34.03
N GLY A 15 -30.05 -12.19 34.98
CA GLY A 15 -30.20 -13.36 35.84
C GLY A 15 -29.16 -13.42 36.97
N ALA A 16 -28.49 -12.31 37.27
CA ALA A 16 -27.45 -12.17 38.30
C ALA A 16 -28.01 -11.81 39.70
N MET A 17 -29.31 -12.04 39.91
CA MET A 17 -29.97 -11.86 41.21
C MET A 17 -30.14 -13.19 41.93
N THR A 18 -29.99 -13.18 43.24
CA THR A 18 -30.31 -14.33 44.09
C THR A 18 -31.83 -14.57 44.10
N PRO A 19 -32.30 -15.76 44.53
CA PRO A 19 -33.73 -16.06 44.60
C PRO A 19 -34.49 -15.08 45.52
N ASP A 20 -33.89 -14.71 46.64
CA ASP A 20 -34.48 -13.81 47.62
C ASP A 20 -34.57 -12.37 47.07
N GLU A 21 -33.50 -11.88 46.46
CA GLU A 21 -33.47 -10.57 45.78
C GLU A 21 -34.51 -10.50 44.65
N ARG A 22 -34.71 -11.61 43.92
CA ARG A 22 -35.71 -11.69 42.85
C ARG A 22 -37.13 -11.58 43.42
N ALA A 23 -37.43 -12.26 44.52
CA ALA A 23 -38.75 -12.19 45.15
C ALA A 23 -39.06 -10.79 45.71
N ASP A 24 -38.06 -10.10 46.26
CA ASP A 24 -38.17 -8.69 46.66
C ASP A 24 -38.40 -7.77 45.45
N TRP A 25 -37.66 -7.99 44.37
CA TRP A 25 -37.78 -7.22 43.14
C TRP A 25 -39.16 -7.41 42.47
N GLU A 26 -39.68 -8.63 42.43
CA GLU A 26 -41.01 -8.94 41.90
C GLU A 26 -42.12 -8.27 42.72
N ARG A 27 -41.99 -8.23 44.05
CA ARG A 27 -42.91 -7.47 44.92
C ARG A 27 -42.89 -5.97 44.60
N ARG A 28 -41.70 -5.39 44.36
CA ARG A 28 -41.56 -3.98 43.96
C ARG A 28 -42.14 -3.69 42.57
N LEU A 29 -41.94 -4.59 41.61
CA LEU A 29 -42.56 -4.50 40.29
C LEU A 29 -44.09 -4.59 40.38
N ALA A 30 -44.62 -5.46 41.24
CA ALA A 30 -46.05 -5.54 41.50
C ALA A 30 -46.60 -4.21 42.07
N ALA A 31 -45.86 -3.55 42.96
CA ALA A 31 -46.26 -2.28 43.55
C ALA A 31 -46.20 -1.07 42.60
N SER A 32 -45.40 -1.13 41.52
CA SER A 32 -45.21 0.01 40.61
C SER A 32 -45.48 -0.35 39.13
N PRO A 33 -46.60 0.12 38.54
CA PRO A 33 -46.91 -0.15 37.13
C PRO A 33 -45.93 0.54 36.16
N ALA A 34 -45.36 1.69 36.53
CA ALA A 34 -44.37 2.39 35.71
C ALA A 34 -43.07 1.57 35.53
N LEU A 35 -42.57 0.97 36.62
CA LEU A 35 -41.39 0.11 36.57
C LEU A 35 -41.62 -1.16 35.75
N ARG A 36 -42.85 -1.69 35.73
CA ARG A 36 -43.23 -2.80 34.86
C ARG A 36 -43.14 -2.43 33.38
N GLN A 37 -43.67 -1.27 33.00
CA GLN A 37 -43.58 -0.80 31.61
C GLN A 37 -42.13 -0.61 31.15
N ASP A 38 -41.26 -0.07 32.01
CA ASP A 38 -39.84 0.10 31.70
C ASP A 38 -39.13 -1.26 31.55
N CYS A 39 -39.44 -2.24 32.41
CA CYS A 39 -38.92 -3.61 32.29
C CYS A 39 -39.36 -4.28 30.99
N GLU A 40 -40.63 -4.15 30.61
CA GLU A 40 -41.16 -4.69 29.36
C GLU A 40 -40.50 -4.04 28.15
N ARG A 41 -40.32 -2.72 28.18
CA ARG A 41 -39.63 -1.97 27.11
C ARG A 41 -38.19 -2.44 26.93
N LEU A 42 -37.42 -2.62 28.00
CA LEU A 42 -36.05 -3.13 27.91
C LEU A 42 -36.00 -4.59 27.47
N ARG A 43 -36.94 -5.43 27.91
CA ARG A 43 -37.04 -6.81 27.44
C ARG A 43 -37.34 -6.87 25.95
N ALA A 44 -38.24 -6.02 25.45
CA ALA A 44 -38.54 -5.89 24.03
C ALA A 44 -37.30 -5.44 23.23
N LEU A 45 -36.60 -4.40 23.70
CA LEU A 45 -35.39 -3.89 23.04
C LEU A 45 -34.25 -4.92 23.02
N ARG A 46 -34.07 -5.69 24.11
CA ARG A 46 -33.11 -6.80 24.13
C ARG A 46 -33.54 -7.93 23.17
N GLY A 47 -34.84 -8.18 23.04
CA GLY A 47 -35.39 -9.13 22.09
C GLY A 47 -35.06 -8.74 20.64
N THR A 48 -35.29 -7.48 20.27
CA THR A 48 -34.98 -6.98 18.93
C THR A 48 -33.49 -6.99 18.66
N LEU A 49 -32.65 -6.51 19.59
CA LEU A 49 -31.20 -6.56 19.44
C LEU A 49 -30.67 -7.99 19.29
N ARG A 50 -31.21 -8.95 20.04
CA ARG A 50 -30.81 -10.36 19.90
C ARG A 50 -31.25 -10.96 18.57
N ALA A 51 -32.40 -10.53 18.03
CA ALA A 51 -32.86 -10.97 16.72
C ALA A 51 -31.96 -10.42 15.61
N THR A 52 -31.68 -9.11 15.62
CA THR A 52 -30.82 -8.46 14.62
C THR A 52 -29.38 -8.96 14.71
N VAL A 53 -28.80 -9.06 15.91
CA VAL A 53 -27.44 -9.59 16.09
C VAL A 53 -27.35 -11.05 15.65
N ARG A 54 -28.41 -11.86 15.78
CA ARG A 54 -28.37 -13.25 15.29
C ARG A 54 -28.42 -13.35 13.77
N GLU A 55 -29.16 -12.46 13.12
CA GLU A 55 -29.19 -12.36 11.65
C GLU A 55 -27.84 -11.87 11.13
N ASP A 56 -27.33 -10.77 11.69
CA ASP A 56 -26.03 -10.21 11.32
C ASP A 56 -24.86 -11.14 11.68
N ALA A 57 -24.91 -11.82 12.82
CA ALA A 57 -23.86 -12.80 13.19
C ALA A 57 -23.90 -14.04 12.30
N ARG A 58 -25.08 -14.48 11.82
CA ARG A 58 -25.17 -15.57 10.84
C ARG A 58 -24.63 -15.15 9.47
N GLU A 59 -24.82 -13.90 9.07
CA GLU A 59 -24.21 -13.37 7.84
C GLU A 59 -22.70 -13.10 7.99
N ALA A 60 -22.26 -12.61 9.15
CA ALA A 60 -20.86 -12.32 9.46
C ALA A 60 -20.04 -13.59 9.66
N LEU A 61 -20.63 -14.68 10.17
CA LEU A 61 -20.01 -16.01 10.28
C LEU A 61 -20.11 -16.85 8.99
N ARG A 62 -20.39 -16.22 7.84
CA ARG A 62 -20.21 -16.89 6.55
C ARG A 62 -18.77 -17.43 6.44
N PRO A 63 -18.56 -18.56 5.73
CA PRO A 63 -17.21 -19.05 5.45
C PRO A 63 -16.37 -17.93 4.82
N PHE A 64 -15.06 -17.95 5.10
CA PHE A 64 -14.08 -16.92 4.70
C PHE A 64 -14.14 -15.58 5.48
N PHE A 65 -14.80 -15.50 6.63
CA PHE A 65 -14.68 -14.34 7.53
C PHE A 65 -13.24 -14.14 7.99
N THR A 66 -12.59 -15.20 8.45
CA THR A 66 -11.19 -15.17 8.91
C THR A 66 -10.24 -14.74 7.79
N ASP A 67 -10.48 -15.20 6.56
CA ASP A 67 -9.71 -14.78 5.38
C ASP A 67 -9.91 -13.29 5.05
N ARG A 68 -11.16 -12.79 5.10
CA ARG A 68 -11.45 -11.37 4.88
C ARG A 68 -10.84 -10.50 5.96
N LEU A 69 -10.89 -10.95 7.21
CA LEU A 69 -10.35 -10.23 8.36
C LEU A 69 -8.81 -10.25 8.34
N MET A 70 -8.18 -11.37 7.96
CA MET A 70 -6.74 -11.44 7.68
C MET A 70 -6.33 -10.52 6.53
N LYS A 71 -7.13 -10.44 5.47
CA LYS A 71 -6.88 -9.54 4.33
C LYS A 71 -7.00 -8.05 4.72
N HIS A 72 -7.86 -7.71 5.68
CA HIS A 72 -8.00 -6.33 6.17
C HIS A 72 -7.01 -5.99 7.30
N LEU A 73 -6.54 -6.97 8.06
CA LEU A 73 -5.51 -6.80 9.08
C LEU A 73 -4.09 -6.82 8.52
N GLN A 74 -3.88 -7.28 7.28
CA GLN A 74 -2.61 -7.04 6.60
C GLN A 74 -2.50 -5.52 6.36
N PRO A 75 -1.58 -4.82 7.05
CA PRO A 75 -1.31 -3.45 6.69
C PRO A 75 -0.86 -3.45 5.23
N PRO A 76 -1.31 -2.49 4.39
CA PRO A 76 -0.73 -2.33 3.07
C PRO A 76 0.77 -2.28 3.26
N ALA A 77 1.50 -3.20 2.63
CA ALA A 77 2.95 -3.29 2.77
C ALA A 77 3.49 -1.88 2.61
N ALA A 78 3.99 -1.31 3.73
CA ALA A 78 4.51 0.05 3.70
C ALA A 78 5.56 0.08 2.59
N PRO A 79 5.49 1.03 1.64
CA PRO A 79 6.48 1.11 0.58
C PRO A 79 7.84 1.11 1.26
N ARG A 80 8.69 0.14 0.89
CA ARG A 80 10.00 0.03 1.51
C ARG A 80 10.69 1.36 1.27
N ARG A 81 11.38 1.87 2.27
CA ARG A 81 12.06 3.17 2.20
C ARG A 81 12.98 3.24 0.97
N ASP A 82 13.49 2.09 0.56
CA ASP A 82 14.30 1.88 -0.65
C ASP A 82 13.54 2.19 -1.95
N ASP A 83 12.25 1.87 -2.03
CA ASP A 83 11.42 2.15 -3.21
C ASP A 83 11.20 3.66 -3.38
N ILE A 84 11.01 4.39 -2.29
CA ILE A 84 10.82 5.85 -2.30
C ILE A 84 12.11 6.55 -2.74
N PHE A 85 13.27 6.09 -2.25
CA PHE A 85 14.56 6.63 -2.67
C PHE A 85 14.86 6.33 -4.14
N ALA A 86 14.60 5.10 -4.60
CA ALA A 86 14.80 4.71 -5.99
C ALA A 86 13.90 5.50 -6.94
N GLU A 87 12.64 5.74 -6.56
CA GLU A 87 11.68 6.50 -7.36
C GLU A 87 12.04 7.99 -7.43
N ALA A 88 12.47 8.59 -6.32
CA ALA A 88 12.98 9.96 -6.30
C ALA A 88 14.27 10.13 -7.12
N LEU A 89 15.18 9.16 -7.05
CA LEU A 89 16.41 9.15 -7.85
C LEU A 89 16.08 9.02 -9.33
N ALA A 90 15.21 8.07 -9.71
CA ALA A 90 14.77 7.89 -11.09
C ALA A 90 14.10 9.15 -11.67
N ALA A 91 13.32 9.87 -10.87
CA ALA A 91 12.70 11.13 -11.28
C ALA A 91 13.74 12.22 -11.57
N LEU A 92 14.82 12.31 -10.80
CA LEU A 92 15.90 13.28 -11.01
C LEU A 92 16.76 12.96 -12.24
N PHE A 93 17.00 11.66 -12.51
CA PHE A 93 17.83 11.23 -13.64
C PHE A 93 17.06 11.15 -14.97
N ARG A 94 15.73 11.03 -14.96
CA ARG A 94 14.91 11.02 -16.18
C ARG A 94 15.17 12.20 -17.12
N PRO A 95 15.13 13.47 -16.68
CA PRO A 95 15.41 14.60 -17.57
C PRO A 95 16.86 14.61 -18.07
N VAL A 96 17.83 14.19 -17.23
CA VAL A 96 19.25 14.09 -17.61
C VAL A 96 19.42 13.05 -18.72
N LEU A 97 18.77 11.90 -18.59
CA LEU A 97 18.82 10.82 -19.59
C LEU A 97 18.24 11.28 -20.92
N VAL A 98 17.08 11.95 -20.90
CA VAL A 98 16.47 12.51 -22.11
C VAL A 98 17.38 13.55 -22.77
N ALA A 99 17.98 14.45 -21.99
CA ALA A 99 18.92 15.44 -22.49
C ALA A 99 20.19 14.81 -23.08
N SER A 100 20.79 13.82 -22.41
CA SER A 100 21.97 13.13 -22.92
C SER A 100 21.67 12.34 -24.19
N MET A 101 20.50 11.69 -24.27
CA MET A 101 20.11 10.93 -25.45
C MET A 101 19.86 11.86 -26.64
N ALA A 102 19.22 13.01 -26.42
CA ALA A 102 19.05 14.03 -27.44
C ALA A 102 20.41 14.57 -27.94
N LEU A 103 21.35 14.81 -27.02
CA LEU A 103 22.70 15.27 -27.37
C LEU A 103 23.47 14.24 -28.19
N ILE A 104 23.43 12.96 -27.80
CA ILE A 104 24.07 11.85 -28.53
C ILE A 104 23.47 11.73 -29.94
N LEU A 105 22.14 11.81 -30.07
CA LEU A 105 21.47 11.77 -31.37
C LEU A 105 21.86 12.96 -32.25
N LEU A 106 21.98 14.16 -31.67
CA LEU A 106 22.41 15.36 -32.38
C LEU A 106 23.86 15.22 -32.88
N LEU A 107 24.76 14.72 -32.03
CA LEU A 107 26.16 14.44 -32.39
C LEU A 107 26.24 13.38 -33.50
N ALA A 108 25.47 12.30 -33.38
CA ALA A 108 25.42 11.26 -34.40
C ALA A 108 24.92 11.81 -35.75
N ALA A 109 23.84 12.61 -35.75
CA ALA A 109 23.31 13.24 -36.96
C ALA A 109 24.29 14.25 -37.57
N TYR A 110 24.98 15.02 -36.73
CA TYR A 110 26.02 15.95 -37.18
C TYR A 110 27.18 15.20 -37.82
N ASN A 111 27.69 14.15 -37.17
CA ASN A 111 28.80 13.35 -37.68
C ASN A 111 28.43 12.62 -38.98
N VAL A 112 27.20 12.15 -39.14
CA VAL A 112 26.74 11.51 -40.39
C VAL A 112 26.61 12.51 -41.54
N THR A 113 26.19 13.75 -41.26
CA THR A 113 25.97 14.77 -42.31
C THR A 113 27.22 15.53 -42.70
N HIS A 114 28.18 15.69 -41.78
CA HIS A 114 29.43 16.43 -41.98
C HIS A 114 30.68 15.53 -42.00
N GLY A 115 30.52 14.23 -41.74
CA GLY A 115 31.59 13.25 -41.89
C GLY A 115 31.98 13.14 -43.36
N VAL A 116 33.20 13.58 -43.66
CA VAL A 116 33.84 13.50 -44.97
C VAL A 116 33.75 12.06 -45.49
N GLU A 117 33.39 11.92 -46.78
CA GLU A 117 33.09 10.68 -47.50
C GLU A 117 34.28 9.71 -47.58
N ASP A 118 34.69 9.13 -46.45
CA ASP A 118 35.62 8.01 -46.42
C ASP A 118 34.83 6.70 -46.47
N ALA A 119 34.78 6.10 -47.67
CA ALA A 119 34.03 4.88 -47.99
C ALA A 119 34.41 3.64 -47.15
N GLU A 120 35.46 3.72 -46.33
CA GLU A 120 35.97 2.63 -45.49
C GLU A 120 35.57 2.75 -44.01
N ARG A 121 34.83 3.79 -43.62
CA ARG A 121 34.50 4.06 -42.21
C ARG A 121 33.32 3.21 -41.73
N SER A 122 33.49 2.50 -40.61
CA SER A 122 32.41 1.72 -40.00
C SER A 122 31.31 2.65 -39.46
N PRO A 123 30.02 2.29 -39.52
CA PRO A 123 28.93 3.13 -39.01
C PRO A 123 29.06 3.45 -37.52
N ALA A 124 29.67 2.57 -36.72
CA ALA A 124 29.96 2.85 -35.31
C ALA A 124 31.04 3.93 -35.14
N GLU A 125 32.06 3.95 -35.99
CA GLU A 125 33.13 4.95 -35.99
C GLU A 125 32.62 6.31 -36.46
N ALA A 126 31.76 6.31 -37.49
CA ALA A 126 31.09 7.50 -37.98
C ALA A 126 30.19 8.12 -36.90
N VAL A 127 29.39 7.33 -36.18
CA VAL A 127 28.55 7.83 -35.08
C VAL A 127 29.39 8.42 -33.94
N LEU A 128 30.50 7.77 -33.58
CA LEU A 128 31.37 8.21 -32.47
C LEU A 128 32.39 9.29 -32.85
N GLY A 129 32.49 9.67 -34.13
CA GLY A 129 33.47 10.64 -34.61
C GLY A 129 34.93 10.16 -34.50
N LEU A 130 35.16 8.85 -34.41
CA LEU A 130 36.50 8.27 -34.26
C LEU A 130 37.21 8.20 -35.61
N PRO A 131 38.53 8.45 -35.68
CA PRO A 131 39.29 8.28 -36.92
C PRO A 131 39.16 6.83 -37.42
N PRO A 132 39.11 6.61 -38.75
CA PRO A 132 38.97 5.26 -39.29
C PRO A 132 40.18 4.41 -38.89
N VAL A 133 39.94 3.24 -38.29
CA VAL A 133 40.99 2.30 -37.88
C VAL A 133 41.48 1.56 -39.12
N THR A 134 42.27 2.25 -39.95
CA THR A 134 42.90 1.68 -41.14
C THR A 134 44.21 0.99 -40.75
N LEU A 135 44.62 -0.03 -41.52
CA LEU A 135 45.92 -0.70 -41.33
C LEU A 135 47.08 0.30 -41.33
N THR A 136 46.96 1.39 -42.08
CA THR A 136 47.93 2.51 -42.11
C THR A 136 48.05 3.22 -40.75
N SER A 137 46.95 3.45 -40.04
CA SER A 137 46.96 4.07 -38.71
C SER A 137 47.62 3.20 -37.64
N ALA A 138 47.56 1.87 -37.79
CA ALA A 138 48.26 0.94 -36.91
C ALA A 138 49.79 1.01 -37.08
N TYR A 139 50.27 1.24 -38.31
CA TYR A 139 51.70 1.38 -38.59
C TYR A 139 52.28 2.73 -38.16
N GLU A 140 51.53 3.84 -38.27
CA GLU A 140 52.01 5.15 -37.78
C GLU A 140 52.20 5.18 -36.25
N LEU A 141 51.36 4.46 -35.50
CA LEU A 141 51.50 4.34 -34.05
C LEU A 141 52.77 3.55 -33.64
N GLU A 142 53.15 2.56 -34.45
CA GLU A 142 54.33 1.71 -34.22
C GLU A 142 55.63 2.46 -34.57
N LEU A 143 55.62 3.31 -35.61
CA LEU A 143 56.72 4.23 -35.93
C LEU A 143 56.92 5.31 -34.86
N SER A 144 55.83 5.89 -34.34
CA SER A 144 55.91 6.91 -33.27
C SER A 144 56.48 6.37 -31.95
N SER A 145 56.23 5.09 -31.65
CA SER A 145 56.75 4.44 -30.44
C SER A 145 58.21 3.98 -30.57
N ALA A 146 58.70 3.75 -31.79
CA ALA A 146 60.09 3.41 -32.06
C ALA A 146 61.06 4.61 -31.97
N GLU A 147 60.61 5.83 -32.24
CA GLU A 147 61.45 7.05 -32.14
C GLU A 147 61.70 7.52 -30.69
N ILE A 148 60.91 7.05 -29.71
CA ILE A 148 60.95 7.54 -28.33
C ILE A 148 61.94 6.74 -27.45
N ASN A 149 62.54 5.67 -27.97
CA ASN A 149 63.48 4.84 -27.21
C ASN A 149 64.74 4.51 -28.06
N PRO A 150 65.78 5.37 -28.04
CA PRO A 150 67.08 5.05 -28.62
C PRO A 150 67.83 3.97 -27.82
#